data_AF-R0CDJ2-F1
#
_entry.id   AF-R0CDJ2-F1
#
_cell.length_a   1.000
_cell.length_b   1.000
_cell.length_c   1.000
_cell.angle_alpha   90.00
_cell.angle_beta   90.00
_cell.angle_gamma   90.00
#
_symmetry.space_group_name_H-M   'P 1'
#
loop_
_entity.id
_entity.type
_entity.pdbx_description
1 polymer ?
#
loop_
_entity_poly.entity_id
_entity_poly.type
_entity_poly.pdbx_seq_one_letter_code
_entity_poly.pdbx_strand_id
1 'polypeptide(L)'
;MYSQDKIDIALQVYHQCGYVTNTICMLGYPTRRALYTWIENEGVQKPPRKALDNTNTAAHPRPPPVEVKMDAIHHCFELGESIKYVSEEIGCSRAGIYAWRKKYLQGGTVALMNDKNIKPGILAEGTRNSP
;
A
#
# COMPACT_ATOMS: atom_id res chain seq x y z
N MET A 1 -1.37 18.63 10.06
CA MET A 1 -2.55 18.08 10.75
C MET A 1 -2.82 18.95 11.97
N TYR A 2 -4.09 19.21 12.30
CA TYR A 2 -4.45 19.89 13.55
C TYR A 2 -4.33 18.89 14.72
N SER A 3 -3.89 19.35 15.89
CA SER A 3 -3.92 18.54 17.12
C SER A 3 -5.36 18.34 17.59
N GLN A 4 -5.60 17.29 18.38
CA GLN A 4 -6.94 17.01 18.92
C GLN A 4 -7.47 18.20 19.73
N ASP A 5 -6.64 18.80 20.59
CA ASP A 5 -7.00 20.00 21.37
C ASP A 5 -7.49 21.15 20.49
N LYS A 6 -6.87 21.36 19.32
CA LYS A 6 -7.30 22.41 18.37
C LYS A 6 -8.65 22.10 17.72
N ILE A 7 -8.93 20.82 17.49
CA ILE A 7 -10.21 20.36 16.96
C ILE A 7 -11.29 20.58 18.02
N ASP A 8 -11.02 20.22 19.27
CA ASP A 8 -11.97 20.33 20.38
C ASP A 8 -12.30 21.80 20.69
N ILE A 9 -11.30 22.69 20.70
CA ILE A 9 -11.52 24.15 20.84
C ILE A 9 -12.39 24.67 19.68
N ALA A 10 -12.11 24.25 18.44
CA ALA A 10 -12.87 24.70 17.28
C ALA A 10 -14.35 24.25 17.32
N LEU A 11 -14.61 23.02 17.79
CA LEU A 11 -15.97 22.53 18.01
C LEU A 11 -16.65 23.27 19.17
N GLN A 12 -15.95 23.56 20.26
CA GLN A 12 -16.50 24.34 21.38
C GLN A 12 -16.92 25.75 20.95
N VAL A 13 -16.07 26.45 20.20
CA VAL A 13 -16.38 27.79 19.66
C VAL A 13 -17.52 27.70 18.64
N TYR A 14 -17.62 26.61 17.88
CA TYR A 14 -18.76 26.36 16.98
C TYR A 14 -20.08 26.25 17.74
N HIS A 15 -20.13 25.49 18.82
CA HIS A 15 -21.33 25.38 19.66
C HIS A 15 -21.71 26.70 20.33
N GLN A 16 -20.74 27.57 20.63
CA GLN A 16 -20.98 28.90 21.18
C GLN A 16 -21.48 29.90 20.13
N CYS A 17 -20.90 29.91 18.93
CA CYS A 17 -21.22 30.89 17.88
C CYS A 17 -22.38 30.46 16.96
N GLY A 18 -22.66 29.17 16.84
CA GLY A 18 -23.68 28.59 15.94
C GLY A 18 -23.36 28.66 14.44
N TYR A 19 -22.25 29.32 14.04
CA TYR A 19 -21.91 29.55 12.63
C TYR A 19 -20.45 29.24 12.30
N VAL A 20 -20.26 28.39 11.29
CA VAL A 20 -18.93 27.98 10.77
C VAL A 20 -18.06 29.17 10.38
N THR A 21 -18.61 30.17 9.67
CA THR A 21 -17.82 31.33 9.24
C THR A 21 -17.30 32.13 10.44
N ASN A 22 -18.11 32.31 11.48
CA ASN A 22 -17.71 33.07 12.67
C ASN A 22 -16.60 32.34 13.44
N THR A 23 -16.69 31.02 13.58
CA THR A 23 -15.63 30.24 14.25
C THR A 23 -14.28 30.38 13.56
N ILE A 24 -14.27 30.34 12.22
CA ILE A 24 -13.04 30.44 11.42
C ILE A 24 -12.47 31.85 11.52
N CYS A 25 -13.33 32.88 11.48
CA CYS A 25 -12.89 34.26 11.67
C CYS A 25 -12.31 34.50 13.08
N MET A 26 -12.91 33.92 14.12
CA MET A 26 -12.47 34.08 15.51
C MET A 26 -11.15 33.36 15.79
N LEU A 27 -10.98 32.13 15.28
CA LEU A 27 -9.81 31.30 15.55
C LEU A 27 -8.68 31.50 14.53
N GLY A 28 -8.99 32.00 13.32
CA GLY A 28 -8.05 32.07 12.20
C GLY A 28 -7.75 30.70 11.54
N TYR A 29 -8.41 29.64 12.01
CA TYR A 29 -8.36 28.26 11.53
C TYR A 29 -9.66 27.56 11.98
N PRO A 30 -10.00 26.36 11.51
CA PRO A 30 -9.45 25.63 10.38
C PRO A 30 -10.04 26.13 9.05
N THR A 31 -9.83 25.41 7.95
CA THR A 31 -10.58 25.66 6.71
C THR A 31 -12.05 25.26 6.89
N ARG A 32 -12.96 25.91 6.13
CA ARG A 32 -14.41 25.60 6.16
C ARG A 32 -14.70 24.11 5.99
N ARG A 33 -14.01 23.45 5.05
CA ARG A 33 -14.17 22.00 4.81
C ARG A 33 -13.75 21.16 6.00
N ALA A 34 -12.63 21.49 6.65
CA ALA A 34 -12.17 20.76 7.83
C ALA A 34 -13.17 20.88 8.98
N LEU A 35 -13.74 22.07 9.22
CA LEU A 35 -14.72 22.24 10.29
C LEU A 35 -16.00 21.44 10.03
N TYR A 36 -16.54 21.47 8.80
CA TYR A 36 -17.68 20.61 8.45
C TYR A 36 -17.39 19.13 8.68
N THR A 37 -16.20 18.67 8.27
CA THR A 37 -15.80 17.29 8.54
C THR A 37 -15.72 16.99 10.04
N TRP A 38 -15.26 17.92 10.88
CA TRP A 38 -15.21 17.69 12.32
C TRP A 38 -16.59 17.66 12.96
N ILE A 39 -17.50 18.54 12.53
CA ILE A 39 -18.90 18.57 12.97
C ILE A 39 -19.59 17.25 12.59
N GLU A 40 -19.40 16.77 11.35
CA GLU A 40 -19.99 15.51 10.89
C GLU A 40 -19.44 14.28 11.63
N ASN A 41 -18.18 14.33 12.06
CA ASN A 41 -17.54 13.25 12.81
C ASN A 41 -17.62 13.45 14.34
N GLU A 42 -18.34 14.47 14.82
CA GLU A 42 -18.47 14.76 16.24
C GLU A 42 -19.26 13.64 16.93
N GLY A 43 -18.69 13.04 17.98
CA GLY A 43 -19.29 11.89 18.66
C GLY A 43 -19.18 10.55 17.91
N VAL A 44 -18.66 10.54 16.67
CA VAL A 44 -18.41 9.30 15.92
C VAL A 44 -17.06 8.73 16.34
N GLN A 45 -17.08 7.63 17.09
CA GLN A 45 -15.89 6.82 17.35
C GLN A 45 -15.44 6.21 16.02
N LYS A 46 -14.33 6.73 15.46
CA LYS A 46 -13.77 6.14 14.24
C LYS A 46 -13.29 4.73 14.58
N PRO A 47 -13.71 3.70 13.82
CA PRO A 47 -13.20 2.37 14.05
C PRO A 47 -11.68 2.40 13.92
N PRO A 48 -10.95 1.65 14.76
CA PRO A 48 -9.51 1.54 14.60
C PRO A 48 -9.22 1.09 13.17
N ARG A 49 -8.18 1.68 12.57
CA ARG A 49 -7.74 1.24 11.25
C ARG A 49 -7.50 -0.27 11.33
N LYS A 50 -8.05 -1.02 10.37
CA LYS A 50 -7.76 -2.44 10.23
C LYS A 50 -6.24 -2.61 10.24
N ALA A 51 -5.73 -3.50 11.08
CA ALA A 51 -4.32 -3.84 11.08
C ALA A 51 -3.93 -4.29 9.67
N LEU A 52 -2.77 -3.83 9.19
CA LEU A 52 -2.25 -4.28 7.92
C LEU A 52 -1.94 -5.78 8.04
N ASP A 53 -2.77 -6.60 7.41
CA ASP A 53 -2.54 -8.04 7.34
C ASP A 53 -1.43 -8.32 6.32
N ASN A 54 -0.22 -8.57 6.84
CA ASN A 54 0.95 -8.96 6.05
C ASN A 54 1.03 -10.49 5.96
N THR A 55 -0.08 -11.15 5.62
CA THR A 55 -0.11 -12.59 5.38
C THR A 55 -0.27 -12.84 3.89
N ASN A 56 0.60 -13.66 3.30
CA ASN A 56 0.44 -14.08 1.91
C ASN A 56 -0.74 -15.06 1.82
N THR A 57 -1.81 -14.65 1.14
CA THR A 57 -3.02 -15.45 0.91
C THR A 57 -3.07 -15.86 -0.56
N ALA A 58 -3.88 -16.85 -0.96
CA ALA A 58 -4.05 -17.21 -2.39
C ALA A 58 -4.45 -16.01 -3.28
N ALA A 59 -5.22 -15.06 -2.74
CA ALA A 59 -5.56 -13.79 -3.41
C ALA A 59 -4.39 -12.78 -3.47
N HIS A 60 -3.39 -12.94 -2.60
CA HIS A 60 -2.20 -12.08 -2.51
C HIS A 60 -0.94 -12.95 -2.42
N PRO A 61 -0.53 -13.59 -3.54
CA PRO A 61 0.60 -14.49 -3.57
C PRO A 61 1.88 -13.79 -3.12
N ARG A 62 2.78 -14.58 -2.51
CA ARG A 62 4.10 -14.08 -2.14
C ARG A 62 4.80 -13.56 -3.39
N PRO A 63 5.40 -12.35 -3.36
CA PRO A 63 6.21 -11.88 -4.48
C PRO A 63 7.38 -12.85 -4.72
N PRO A 64 7.78 -13.07 -6.00
CA PRO A 64 8.80 -14.06 -6.34
C PRO A 64 10.13 -13.77 -5.63
N PRO A 65 10.90 -14.83 -5.30
CA PRO A 65 12.22 -14.67 -4.69
C PRO A 65 13.17 -13.92 -5.63
N VAL A 66 14.25 -13.37 -5.08
CA VAL A 66 15.22 -12.56 -5.85
C VAL A 66 15.85 -13.36 -6.99
N GLU A 67 16.10 -14.65 -6.78
CA GLU A 67 16.70 -15.56 -7.77
C GLU A 67 15.83 -15.65 -9.04
N VAL A 68 14.53 -15.89 -8.88
CA VAL A 68 13.57 -15.95 -10.01
C VAL A 68 13.51 -14.64 -10.77
N LYS A 69 13.63 -13.50 -10.07
CA LYS A 69 13.66 -12.18 -10.74
C LYS A 69 14.94 -11.97 -11.54
N MET A 70 16.07 -12.49 -11.05
CA MET A 70 17.35 -12.40 -11.76
C MET A 70 17.38 -13.27 -12.99
N ASP A 71 16.90 -14.50 -12.85
CA ASP A 71 16.79 -15.45 -13.95
C ASP A 71 15.93 -14.87 -15.09
N ALA A 72 14.78 -14.28 -14.74
CA ALA A 72 13.92 -13.58 -15.68
C ALA A 72 14.64 -12.43 -16.43
N ILE A 73 15.49 -11.67 -15.73
CA ILE A 73 16.25 -10.56 -16.33
C ILE A 73 17.33 -11.11 -17.26
N HIS A 74 18.07 -12.14 -16.82
CA HIS A 74 19.12 -12.77 -17.62
C HIS A 74 18.55 -13.35 -18.92
N HIS A 75 17.47 -14.12 -18.84
CA HIS A 75 16.80 -14.69 -20.01
C HIS A 75 16.31 -13.61 -20.98
N CYS A 76 15.61 -12.60 -20.48
CA CYS A 76 15.01 -11.57 -21.34
C CYS A 76 16.03 -10.59 -21.94
N PHE A 77 17.11 -10.25 -21.23
CA PHE A 77 17.98 -9.12 -21.59
C PHE A 77 19.43 -9.52 -21.90
N GLU A 78 19.90 -10.68 -21.44
CA GLU A 78 21.23 -11.20 -21.77
C GLU A 78 21.15 -12.29 -22.85
N LEU A 79 20.18 -13.22 -22.75
CA LEU A 79 19.94 -14.26 -23.75
C LEU A 79 19.00 -13.81 -24.89
N GLY A 80 18.23 -12.74 -24.68
CA GLY A 80 17.32 -12.17 -25.67
C GLY A 80 16.03 -12.98 -25.88
N GLU A 81 15.64 -13.79 -24.90
CA GLU A 81 14.39 -14.56 -24.95
C GLU A 81 13.15 -13.64 -24.92
N SER A 82 12.03 -14.15 -25.44
CA SER A 82 10.78 -13.40 -25.45
C SER A 82 10.26 -13.19 -24.03
N ILE A 83 10.10 -11.92 -23.64
CA ILE A 83 9.50 -11.52 -22.35
C ILE A 83 8.12 -12.16 -22.13
N LYS A 84 7.37 -12.42 -23.21
CA LYS A 84 6.08 -13.11 -23.12
C LYS A 84 6.26 -14.54 -22.60
N TYR A 85 7.19 -15.28 -23.20
CA TYR A 85 7.46 -16.67 -22.86
C TYR A 85 7.95 -16.81 -21.41
N VAL A 86 8.97 -16.02 -21.05
CA VAL A 86 9.52 -15.97 -19.68
C VAL A 86 8.46 -15.58 -18.65
N SER A 87 7.53 -14.67 -19.00
CA SER A 87 6.44 -14.29 -18.10
C SER A 87 5.42 -15.40 -17.86
N GLU A 88 5.11 -16.19 -18.90
CA GLU A 88 4.16 -17.31 -18.83
C GLU A 88 4.76 -18.48 -18.04
N GLU A 89 6.05 -18.76 -18.22
CA GLU A 89 6.78 -19.81 -17.50
C GLU A 89 6.89 -19.51 -15.99
N ILE A 90 7.26 -18.27 -15.63
CA ILE A 90 7.43 -17.85 -14.24
C ILE A 90 6.06 -17.56 -13.56
N GLY A 91 4.98 -17.46 -14.33
CA GLY A 91 3.65 -17.10 -13.82
C GLY A 91 3.58 -15.64 -13.35
N CYS A 92 4.30 -14.74 -14.02
CA CYS A 92 4.36 -13.32 -13.68
C CYS A 92 3.84 -12.45 -14.83
N SER A 93 3.52 -11.19 -14.55
CA SER A 93 3.13 -10.26 -15.60
C SER A 93 4.37 -9.71 -16.34
N ARG A 94 4.24 -9.47 -17.65
CA ARG A 94 5.28 -8.79 -18.46
C ARG A 94 5.72 -7.45 -17.83
N ALA A 95 4.77 -6.72 -17.26
CA ALA A 95 5.04 -5.47 -16.54
C ALA A 95 5.94 -5.67 -15.31
N GLY A 96 5.80 -6.81 -14.62
CA GLY A 96 6.66 -7.21 -13.50
C GLY A 96 8.12 -7.33 -13.90
N ILE A 97 8.41 -8.00 -15.03
CA ILE A 97 9.77 -8.17 -15.55
C ILE A 97 10.42 -6.81 -15.86
N TYR A 98 9.69 -5.91 -16.52
CA TYR A 98 10.18 -4.55 -16.76
C TYR A 98 10.44 -3.76 -15.47
N ALA A 99 9.55 -3.89 -14.49
CA ALA A 99 9.73 -3.25 -13.19
C ALA A 99 10.97 -3.79 -12.45
N TRP A 100 11.25 -5.09 -12.54
CA TRP A 100 12.46 -5.68 -11.97
C TRP A 100 13.71 -5.19 -12.68
N ARG A 101 13.75 -5.18 -14.01
CA ARG A 101 14.88 -4.61 -14.77
C ARG A 101 15.14 -3.16 -14.36
N LYS A 102 14.10 -2.34 -14.25
CA LYS A 102 14.24 -0.94 -13.84
C LYS A 102 14.88 -0.83 -12.45
N LYS A 103 14.47 -1.66 -11.49
CA LYS A 103 15.08 -1.69 -10.15
C LYS A 103 16.52 -2.21 -10.18
N TYR A 104 16.78 -3.23 -10.99
CA TYR A 104 18.12 -3.78 -11.17
C TYR A 104 19.10 -2.73 -11.70
N LEU A 105 18.68 -1.92 -12.67
CA LEU A 105 19.49 -0.80 -13.18
C LEU A 105 19.71 0.31 -12.15
N GLN A 106 18.81 0.45 -11.16
CA GLN A 106 18.90 1.50 -10.14
C GLN A 106 19.80 1.11 -8.96
N GLY A 107 19.83 -0.16 -8.56
CA GLY A 107 20.54 -0.58 -7.35
C GLY A 107 20.98 -2.04 -7.35
N GLY A 108 21.11 -2.65 -8.53
CA GLY A 108 21.54 -4.03 -8.73
C GLY A 108 20.67 -5.05 -7.99
N THR A 109 21.32 -6.11 -7.52
CA THR A 109 20.67 -7.24 -6.84
C THR A 109 19.95 -6.89 -5.55
N VAL A 110 20.53 -5.97 -4.78
CA VAL A 110 19.96 -5.54 -3.50
C VAL A 110 18.61 -4.86 -3.71
N ALA A 111 18.45 -4.09 -4.78
CA ALA A 111 17.18 -3.41 -5.10
C ALA A 111 16.04 -4.36 -5.53
N LEU A 112 16.35 -5.62 -5.86
CA LEU A 112 15.34 -6.64 -6.19
C LEU A 112 14.83 -7.42 -4.98
N MET A 113 15.62 -7.44 -3.90
CA MET A 113 15.25 -8.08 -2.64
C MET A 113 14.04 -7.38 -2.01
N ASN A 114 13.23 -8.12 -1.26
CA ASN A 114 12.10 -7.57 -0.52
C ASN A 114 12.45 -7.52 0.96
N ASP A 115 12.68 -6.33 1.50
CA ASP A 115 13.03 -6.14 2.92
C ASP A 115 11.85 -6.38 3.87
N LYS A 116 10.64 -6.51 3.33
CA LYS A 116 9.44 -6.81 4.10
C LYS A 116 9.40 -8.32 4.35
N ASN A 117 9.87 -8.72 5.53
CA ASN A 117 9.71 -10.07 6.10
C ASN A 117 8.23 -10.38 6.37
N ILE A 118 7.49 -10.67 5.30
CA ILE A 118 6.09 -11.13 5.35
C ILE A 118 6.12 -12.62 5.70
N LYS A 119 5.53 -13.00 6.84
CA LYS A 119 5.45 -14.39 7.25
C LYS A 119 4.60 -15.16 6.22
N PRO A 120 5.08 -16.29 5.66
CA PRO A 120 4.27 -17.10 4.77
C PRO A 120 3.06 -17.68 5.53
N GLY A 121 1.87 -17.56 4.96
CA GLY A 121 0.69 -18.27 5.46
C GLY A 121 0.84 -19.78 5.25
N ILE A 122 0.04 -20.58 5.98
CA ILE A 122 0.00 -22.04 5.82
C ILE A 122 -0.49 -22.36 4.40
N LEU A 123 0.37 -22.97 3.58
CA LEU A 123 0.00 -23.47 2.26
C LEU A 123 -0.74 -24.81 2.44
N ALA A 124 -1.94 -24.94 1.90
CA ALA A 124 -2.57 -26.26 1.74
C ALA A 124 -1.80 -27.01 0.64
N GLU A 125 -1.37 -28.24 0.94
CA GLU A 125 -0.67 -29.11 0.01
C GLU A 125 -1.51 -29.32 -1.27
N GLY A 126 -0.96 -28.90 -2.40
CA GLY A 126 -1.57 -29.17 -3.70
C GLY A 126 -1.48 -30.66 -4.01
N THR A 127 -2.64 -31.30 -4.21
CA THR A 127 -2.76 -32.68 -4.65
C THR A 127 -2.02 -32.84 -5.98
N ARG A 128 -0.87 -33.52 -5.96
CA ARG A 128 -0.18 -33.94 -7.18
C ARG A 128 -1.03 -35.01 -7.86
N ASN A 129 -1.76 -34.65 -8.90
CA ASN A 129 -2.30 -35.64 -9.82
C ASN A 129 -1.12 -36.23 -10.61
N SER A 130 -0.80 -37.50 -10.32
CA SER A 130 0.13 -38.36 -11.08
C SER A 130 -0.64 -39.05 -12.23
N PRO A 131 0.08 -39.58 -13.24
CA PRO A 131 -0.17 -39.38 -14.67
C PRO A 131 -1.36 -40.13 -15.27
#